data_AF-F7KTI5-F1
#
_entry.id   AF-F7KTI5-F1
#
_cell.length_a   1.000
_cell.length_b   1.000
_cell.length_c   1.000
_cell.angle_alpha   90.00
_cell.angle_beta   90.00
_cell.angle_gamma   90.00
#
_symmetry.space_group_name_H-M   'P 1'
#
loop_
_entity.id
_entity.type
_entity.pdbx_description
1 polymer ?
#
loop_
_entity_poly.entity_id
_entity_poly.type
_entity_poly.pdbx_seq_one_letter_code
_entity_poly.pdbx_strand_id
1 'polypeptide(L)'
;MQKYKKVKVLTFLAICIAITGILNYGLLQYNIARVNVHRISTQKYDDIFVGTSHGLSAINPEIVDKVTGRKSTNICMPDEHLIDTYFLVKEACRFHKPKRIIYELDPSYWSTRQNNGANSVYIYKEFPFSEVKTEYFDKKIKNMDARVTLAPWFYYRNKISEIGKTVKLKSGNEYKNYEVEPLNIGAQRYTREGYMYQDLDPKADKGSPDIILWDKNKILDVEKEYFLKLVEFCRKRKIEIAVIITPVPQETLNLYMQNFKKAHIYYKEMMERLRIPFYDFNFIELDGFNKSIQKYLDYEGHMSGELGNEFSKKLGEFL
;
A
#
# COMPACT_ATOMS: atom_id res chain seq x y z
N MET A 1 -29.85 -22.31 -37.45
CA MET A 1 -30.07 -21.07 -36.65
C MET A 1 -29.30 -21.03 -35.32
N GLN A 2 -29.33 -22.06 -34.47
CA GLN A 2 -28.72 -22.01 -33.12
C GLN A 2 -27.18 -21.93 -33.11
N LYS A 3 -26.49 -22.64 -34.02
CA LYS A 3 -25.03 -22.51 -34.23
C LYS A 3 -24.63 -21.09 -34.63
N TYR A 4 -25.39 -20.46 -35.53
CA TYR A 4 -25.15 -19.08 -35.98
C TYR A 4 -25.35 -18.05 -34.86
N LYS A 5 -26.32 -18.27 -33.95
CA LYS A 5 -26.48 -17.46 -32.73
C LYS A 5 -25.28 -17.61 -31.78
N LYS A 6 -24.78 -18.84 -31.55
CA LYS A 6 -23.60 -19.08 -30.71
C LYS A 6 -22.34 -18.40 -31.26
N VAL A 7 -22.11 -18.49 -32.58
CA VAL A 7 -20.98 -17.83 -33.24
C VAL A 7 -21.04 -16.32 -33.05
N LYS A 8 -22.20 -15.67 -33.28
CA LYS A 8 -22.36 -14.23 -33.05
C LYS A 8 -22.07 -13.79 -31.62
N VAL A 9 -22.53 -14.55 -30.62
CA VAL A 9 -22.25 -14.26 -29.20
C VAL A 9 -20.76 -14.37 -28.90
N LEU A 10 -20.10 -15.45 -29.34
CA LEU A 10 -18.66 -15.64 -29.14
C LEU A 10 -17.84 -14.54 -29.84
N THR A 11 -18.22 -14.16 -31.06
CA THR A 11 -17.59 -13.05 -31.79
C THR A 11 -17.76 -11.73 -31.05
N PHE A 12 -18.96 -11.42 -30.54
CA PHE A 12 -19.19 -10.20 -29.76
C PHE A 12 -18.33 -10.17 -28.50
N LEU A 13 -18.27 -11.27 -27.73
CA LEU A 13 -17.44 -11.37 -26.53
C LEU A 13 -15.95 -11.20 -26.87
N ALA A 14 -15.48 -11.83 -27.94
CA ALA A 14 -14.10 -11.67 -28.40
C ALA A 14 -13.76 -10.21 -28.74
N ILE A 15 -14.68 -9.50 -29.41
CA ILE A 15 -14.52 -8.07 -29.71
C ILE A 15 -14.48 -7.24 -28.42
N CYS A 16 -15.38 -7.48 -27.47
CA CYS A 16 -15.37 -6.77 -26.17
C CYS A 16 -14.06 -6.98 -25.41
N ILE A 17 -13.54 -8.22 -25.38
CA ILE A 17 -12.26 -8.55 -24.75
C ILE A 17 -11.11 -7.84 -25.47
N ALA A 18 -11.10 -7.86 -26.80
CA ALA A 18 -10.06 -7.20 -27.60
C ALA A 18 -10.04 -5.68 -27.37
N ILE A 19 -11.21 -5.02 -27.44
CA ILE A 19 -11.34 -3.58 -27.18
C ILE A 19 -10.89 -3.25 -25.75
N THR A 20 -11.33 -4.05 -24.78
CA THR A 20 -10.94 -3.87 -23.38
C THR A 20 -9.43 -4.05 -23.18
N GLY A 21 -8.81 -5.01 -23.86
CA GLY A 21 -7.36 -5.22 -23.85
C GLY A 21 -6.60 -4.02 -24.42
N ILE A 22 -7.03 -3.51 -25.58
CA ILE A 22 -6.44 -2.32 -26.22
C ILE A 22 -6.57 -1.09 -25.31
N LEU A 23 -7.75 -0.86 -24.74
CA LEU A 23 -7.98 0.27 -23.83
C LEU A 23 -7.20 0.12 -22.53
N ASN A 24 -7.09 -1.07 -21.96
CA ASN A 24 -6.25 -1.32 -20.79
C ASN A 24 -4.78 -1.03 -21.10
N TYR A 25 -4.29 -1.44 -22.26
CA TYR A 25 -2.92 -1.14 -22.69
C TYR A 25 -2.72 0.37 -22.88
N GLY A 26 -3.67 1.06 -23.53
CA GLY A 26 -3.56 2.49 -23.82
C GLY A 26 -3.79 3.43 -22.63
N LEU A 27 -4.58 3.03 -21.63
CA LEU A 27 -5.07 3.96 -20.59
C LEU A 27 -4.57 3.65 -19.18
N LEU A 28 -4.29 2.39 -18.82
CA LEU A 28 -3.81 2.08 -17.47
C LEU A 28 -2.42 2.68 -17.28
N GLN A 29 -2.29 3.56 -16.29
CA GLN A 29 -1.04 4.25 -15.99
C GLN A 29 -0.02 3.31 -15.33
N TYR A 30 1.25 3.68 -15.45
CA TYR A 30 2.33 3.09 -14.68
C TYR A 30 2.10 3.36 -13.19
N ASN A 31 2.35 2.37 -12.33
CA ASN A 31 1.92 2.42 -10.94
C ASN A 31 2.91 1.73 -10.00
N ILE A 32 2.83 2.06 -8.71
CA ILE A 32 3.73 1.58 -7.66
C ILE A 32 3.62 0.06 -7.49
N ALA A 33 2.41 -0.53 -7.58
CA ALA A 33 2.21 -1.97 -7.43
C ALA A 33 3.04 -2.77 -8.44
N ARG A 34 3.22 -2.26 -9.67
CA ARG A 34 4.06 -2.89 -10.69
C ARG A 34 5.50 -3.07 -10.22
N VAL A 35 6.09 -1.99 -9.71
CA VAL A 35 7.47 -1.99 -9.22
C VAL A 35 7.58 -2.83 -7.96
N ASN A 36 6.63 -2.69 -7.01
CA ASN A 36 6.64 -3.44 -5.75
C ASN A 36 6.55 -4.94 -5.98
N VAL A 37 5.60 -5.39 -6.79
CA VAL A 37 5.41 -6.82 -7.10
C VAL A 37 6.63 -7.38 -7.82
N HIS A 38 7.21 -6.64 -8.76
CA HIS A 38 8.45 -7.06 -9.40
C HIS A 38 9.58 -7.19 -8.38
N ARG A 39 9.80 -6.17 -7.53
CA ARG A 39 10.87 -6.12 -6.54
C ARG A 39 10.79 -7.28 -5.53
N ILE A 40 9.62 -7.57 -4.97
CA ILE A 40 9.46 -8.69 -4.02
C ILE A 40 9.54 -10.06 -4.71
N SER A 41 9.40 -10.12 -6.03
CA SER A 41 9.52 -11.36 -6.80
C SER A 41 10.95 -11.64 -7.28
N THR A 42 11.80 -10.63 -7.36
CA THR A 42 13.16 -10.75 -7.94
C THR A 42 14.28 -10.51 -6.93
N GLN A 43 14.01 -9.80 -5.84
CA GLN A 43 14.99 -9.50 -4.81
C GLN A 43 14.73 -10.25 -3.50
N LYS A 44 15.79 -10.39 -2.69
CA LYS A 44 15.72 -10.96 -1.34
C LYS A 44 15.84 -9.84 -0.31
N TYR A 45 15.00 -9.92 0.72
CA TYR A 45 14.93 -8.99 1.83
C TYR A 45 14.80 -9.76 3.14
N ASP A 46 15.47 -9.24 4.17
CA ASP A 46 15.28 -9.69 5.55
C ASP A 46 13.95 -9.15 6.10
N ASP A 47 13.66 -7.88 5.84
CA ASP A 47 12.50 -7.16 6.37
C ASP A 47 11.64 -6.59 5.24
N ILE A 48 10.32 -6.72 5.34
CA ILE A 48 9.37 -6.11 4.41
C ILE A 48 8.37 -5.26 5.20
N PHE A 49 8.31 -3.97 4.87
CA PHE A 49 7.28 -3.05 5.37
C PHE A 49 6.05 -3.10 4.46
N VAL A 50 4.88 -3.25 5.08
CA VAL A 50 3.57 -3.36 4.41
C VAL A 50 2.56 -2.50 5.16
N GLY A 51 1.55 -1.96 4.46
CA GLY A 51 0.61 -1.01 5.06
C GLY A 51 0.25 0.12 4.10
N THR A 52 -0.11 1.27 4.66
CA THR A 52 -0.81 2.33 3.93
C THR A 52 0.14 3.40 3.33
N SER A 53 -0.42 4.47 2.78
CA SER A 53 0.36 5.63 2.33
C SER A 53 1.16 6.31 3.45
N HIS A 54 0.79 6.13 4.72
CA HIS A 54 1.56 6.62 5.85
C HIS A 54 2.91 5.89 5.93
N GLY A 55 2.90 4.55 5.92
CA GLY A 55 4.14 3.77 5.85
C GLY A 55 4.97 4.06 4.61
N LEU A 56 4.33 4.27 3.46
CA LEU A 56 4.98 4.62 2.19
C LEU A 56 5.80 5.93 2.28
N SER A 57 5.28 6.93 3.00
CA SER A 57 5.90 8.26 3.15
C SER A 57 6.75 8.41 4.41
N ALA A 58 6.61 7.52 5.39
CA ALA A 58 7.35 7.58 6.64
C ALA A 58 8.60 6.69 6.66
N ILE A 59 8.61 5.57 5.92
CA ILE A 59 9.63 4.53 6.09
C ILE A 59 10.55 4.48 4.87
N ASN A 60 11.79 4.90 5.07
CA ASN A 60 12.91 4.75 4.16
C ASN A 60 13.74 3.52 4.52
N PRO A 61 13.60 2.41 3.77
CA PRO A 61 14.32 1.16 4.00
C PRO A 61 15.84 1.37 4.08
N GLU A 62 16.42 2.16 3.18
CA GLU A 62 17.88 2.34 3.11
C GLU A 62 18.46 3.03 4.35
N ILE A 63 17.63 3.79 5.10
CA ILE A 63 18.03 4.38 6.37
C ILE A 63 17.84 3.39 7.52
N VAL A 64 16.73 2.64 7.53
CA VAL A 64 16.50 1.58 8.52
C VAL A 64 17.61 0.51 8.42
N ASP A 65 18.01 0.14 7.21
CA ASP A 65 19.06 -0.85 6.92
C ASP A 65 20.41 -0.43 7.52
N LYS A 66 20.72 0.87 7.50
CA LYS A 66 21.97 1.40 8.09
C LYS A 66 21.99 1.28 9.61
N VAL A 67 20.83 1.25 10.27
CA VAL A 67 20.71 1.11 11.73
C VAL A 67 20.67 -0.37 12.12
N THR A 68 19.87 -1.16 11.42
CA THR A 68 19.59 -2.56 11.78
C THR A 68 20.60 -3.57 11.19
N GLY A 69 21.30 -3.20 10.12
CA GLY A 69 22.16 -4.10 9.34
C GLY A 69 21.39 -5.17 8.54
N ARG A 70 20.06 -5.06 8.45
CA ARG A 70 19.18 -5.97 7.72
C ARG A 70 18.79 -5.34 6.39
N LYS A 71 18.72 -6.11 5.31
CA LYS A 71 18.25 -5.55 4.02
C LYS A 71 16.72 -5.48 4.01
N SER A 72 16.14 -4.31 3.76
CA SER A 72 14.69 -4.14 3.79
C SER A 72 14.10 -3.50 2.54
N THR A 73 12.77 -3.64 2.38
CA THR A 73 12.01 -2.94 1.36
C THR A 73 10.67 -2.45 1.91
N ASN A 74 10.19 -1.32 1.40
CA ASN A 74 8.89 -0.77 1.71
C ASN A 74 7.94 -0.98 0.52
N ILE A 75 6.92 -1.81 0.71
CA ILE A 75 5.87 -2.03 -0.30
C ILE A 75 4.52 -1.48 0.11
N CYS A 76 4.46 -0.64 1.15
CA CYS A 76 3.24 0.05 1.55
C CYS A 76 2.67 0.86 0.36
N MET A 77 1.35 0.93 0.26
CA MET A 77 0.67 1.60 -0.83
C MET A 77 -0.55 2.40 -0.35
N PRO A 78 -0.95 3.47 -1.08
CA PRO A 78 -2.18 4.18 -0.79
C PRO A 78 -3.40 3.25 -0.94
N ASP A 79 -4.39 3.41 -0.07
CA ASP A 79 -5.64 2.61 -0.10
C ASP A 79 -5.37 1.10 0.04
N GLU A 80 -4.26 0.68 0.67
CA GLU A 80 -3.94 -0.73 0.97
C GLU A 80 -4.70 -1.22 2.22
N HIS A 81 -5.60 -2.18 2.04
CA HIS A 81 -6.32 -2.83 3.14
C HIS A 81 -5.68 -4.16 3.54
N LEU A 82 -6.03 -4.75 4.68
CA LEU A 82 -5.32 -5.94 5.19
C LEU A 82 -5.44 -7.18 4.29
N ILE A 83 -6.52 -7.28 3.51
CA ILE A 83 -6.63 -8.31 2.47
C ILE A 83 -5.50 -8.16 1.44
N ASP A 84 -5.17 -6.93 1.06
CA ASP A 84 -4.13 -6.61 0.09
C ASP A 84 -2.75 -6.90 0.67
N THR A 85 -2.49 -6.40 1.88
CA THR A 85 -1.28 -6.70 2.66
C THR A 85 -1.05 -8.21 2.76
N TYR A 86 -2.08 -8.98 3.12
CA TYR A 86 -1.99 -10.44 3.25
C TYR A 86 -1.55 -11.09 1.93
N PHE A 87 -2.16 -10.71 0.81
CA PHE A 87 -1.83 -11.28 -0.48
C PHE A 87 -0.46 -10.82 -1.02
N LEU A 88 -0.03 -9.59 -0.73
CA LEU A 88 1.32 -9.11 -1.03
C LEU A 88 2.39 -9.91 -0.28
N VAL A 89 2.22 -10.10 1.03
CA VAL A 89 3.13 -10.89 1.86
C VAL A 89 3.15 -12.35 1.41
N LYS A 90 1.97 -12.90 1.09
CA LYS A 90 1.85 -14.27 0.57
C LYS A 90 2.55 -14.44 -0.78
N GLU A 91 2.47 -13.43 -1.65
CA GLU A 91 3.16 -13.42 -2.94
C GLU A 91 4.68 -13.29 -2.77
N ALA A 92 5.16 -12.35 -1.94
CA ALA A 92 6.58 -12.22 -1.61
C ALA A 92 7.18 -13.56 -1.14
N CYS A 93 6.48 -14.24 -0.24
CA CYS A 93 6.90 -15.52 0.33
C CYS A 93 6.94 -16.69 -0.66
N ARG A 94 6.37 -16.56 -1.87
CA ARG A 94 6.55 -17.57 -2.93
C ARG A 94 7.95 -17.54 -3.53
N PHE A 95 8.62 -16.41 -3.49
CA PHE A 95 9.95 -16.21 -4.06
C PHE A 95 11.02 -16.23 -2.99
N HIS A 96 10.85 -15.42 -1.95
CA HIS A 96 11.76 -15.39 -0.82
C HIS A 96 11.00 -15.20 0.50
N LYS A 97 11.35 -16.00 1.49
CA LYS A 97 10.78 -15.88 2.83
C LYS A 97 11.58 -14.82 3.61
N PRO A 98 11.02 -13.64 3.94
CA PRO A 98 11.69 -12.68 4.79
C PRO A 98 11.83 -13.23 6.22
N LYS A 99 12.73 -12.63 6.98
CA LYS A 99 12.84 -12.89 8.42
C LYS A 99 11.73 -12.19 9.18
N ARG A 100 11.34 -10.98 8.78
CA ARG A 100 10.31 -10.19 9.46
C ARG A 100 9.39 -9.43 8.51
N ILE A 101 8.11 -9.36 8.87
CA ILE A 101 7.13 -8.43 8.30
C ILE A 101 6.87 -7.33 9.33
N ILE A 102 6.93 -6.08 8.90
CA ILE A 102 6.55 -4.94 9.72
C ILE A 102 5.29 -4.34 9.11
N TYR A 103 4.17 -4.49 9.81
CA TYR A 103 2.89 -3.94 9.38
C TYR A 103 2.71 -2.53 9.95
N GLU A 104 2.62 -1.55 9.05
CA GLU A 104 2.19 -0.20 9.37
C GLU A 104 0.66 -0.18 9.46
N LEU A 105 0.16 0.00 10.68
CA LEU A 105 -1.25 0.00 11.02
C LEU A 105 -1.76 1.44 11.05
N ASP A 106 -2.67 1.75 10.12
CA ASP A 106 -3.57 2.90 10.23
C ASP A 106 -4.87 2.44 10.92
N PRO A 107 -5.18 2.95 12.13
CA PRO A 107 -6.44 2.64 12.81
C PRO A 107 -7.67 2.92 11.96
N SER A 108 -7.70 4.02 11.23
CA SER A 108 -8.89 4.48 10.49
C SER A 108 -9.33 3.46 9.44
N TYR A 109 -8.37 2.82 8.75
CA TYR A 109 -8.58 1.81 7.71
C TYR A 109 -9.27 0.54 8.20
N TRP A 110 -9.15 0.23 9.50
CA TRP A 110 -9.89 -0.90 10.08
C TRP A 110 -11.39 -0.61 10.21
N SER A 111 -11.77 0.66 10.25
CA SER A 111 -13.14 1.15 10.44
C SER A 111 -13.76 1.79 9.20
N THR A 112 -13.02 1.84 8.09
CA THR A 112 -13.49 2.37 6.80
C THR A 112 -13.46 1.31 5.72
N ARG A 113 -14.42 1.39 4.80
CA ARG A 113 -14.46 0.50 3.64
C ARG A 113 -13.50 1.04 2.58
N GLN A 114 -12.72 0.13 2.01
CA GLN A 114 -11.89 0.44 0.84
C GLN A 114 -12.73 1.07 -0.27
N ASN A 115 -12.15 2.05 -0.94
CA ASN A 115 -12.81 2.67 -2.08
C ASN A 115 -12.87 1.69 -3.27
N ASN A 116 -13.96 1.69 -4.02
CA ASN A 116 -14.09 0.95 -5.29
C ASN A 116 -13.37 1.67 -6.46
N GLY A 117 -12.22 2.29 -6.18
CA GLY A 117 -11.43 3.07 -7.12
C GLY A 117 -10.43 2.23 -7.91
N ALA A 118 -9.66 2.86 -8.80
CA ALA A 118 -8.64 2.17 -9.58
C ALA A 118 -7.56 1.47 -8.73
N ASN A 119 -7.21 2.04 -7.58
CA ASN A 119 -6.19 1.51 -6.66
C ASN A 119 -6.54 0.11 -6.16
N SER A 120 -7.82 -0.13 -5.90
CA SER A 120 -8.33 -1.39 -5.34
C SER A 120 -8.07 -2.64 -6.19
N VAL A 121 -7.71 -2.50 -7.48
CA VAL A 121 -7.44 -3.63 -8.41
C VAL A 121 -5.99 -3.69 -8.91
N TYR A 122 -5.15 -2.69 -8.63
CA TYR A 122 -3.83 -2.64 -9.27
C TYR A 122 -2.89 -3.72 -8.79
N ILE A 123 -2.90 -4.02 -7.49
CA ILE A 123 -2.12 -5.12 -6.92
C ILE A 123 -2.42 -6.43 -7.67
N TYR A 124 -3.71 -6.76 -7.84
CA TYR A 124 -4.12 -7.96 -8.54
C TYR A 124 -3.62 -8.01 -9.99
N LYS A 125 -3.65 -6.89 -10.71
CA LYS A 125 -3.20 -6.87 -12.11
C LYS A 125 -1.72 -7.16 -12.24
N GLU A 126 -0.91 -6.57 -11.37
CA GLU A 126 0.53 -6.66 -11.43
C GLU A 126 1.05 -7.98 -10.85
N PHE A 127 0.25 -8.73 -10.08
CA PHE A 127 0.60 -10.10 -9.68
C PHE A 127 0.90 -10.98 -10.91
N PRO A 128 1.96 -11.79 -10.87
CA PRO A 128 2.18 -12.80 -11.90
C PRO A 128 1.09 -13.87 -11.82
N PHE A 129 0.92 -14.66 -12.89
CA PHE A 129 -0.02 -15.78 -12.87
C PHE A 129 0.38 -16.81 -11.82
N SER A 130 -0.50 -17.05 -10.85
CA SER A 130 -0.23 -17.91 -9.71
C SER A 130 -1.48 -18.36 -8.96
N GLU A 131 -1.31 -19.34 -8.07
CA GLU A 131 -2.33 -19.74 -7.10
C GLU A 131 -2.72 -18.57 -6.19
N VAL A 132 -1.75 -17.75 -5.77
CA VAL A 132 -2.01 -16.57 -4.93
C VAL A 132 -2.84 -15.53 -5.66
N LYS A 133 -2.55 -15.27 -6.94
CA LYS A 133 -3.38 -14.40 -7.80
C LYS A 133 -4.79 -14.96 -7.96
N THR A 134 -4.92 -16.27 -8.14
CA THR A 134 -6.23 -16.94 -8.29
C THR A 134 -7.05 -16.86 -7.00
N GLU A 135 -6.43 -17.09 -5.85
CA GLU A 135 -7.07 -16.96 -4.54
C GLU A 135 -7.43 -15.51 -4.24
N TYR A 136 -6.56 -14.55 -4.56
CA TYR A 136 -6.85 -13.13 -4.39
C TYR A 136 -8.05 -12.70 -5.25
N PHE A 137 -8.15 -13.22 -6.47
CA PHE A 137 -9.34 -13.02 -7.30
C PHE A 137 -10.61 -13.56 -6.63
N ASP A 138 -10.54 -14.79 -6.11
CA ASP A 138 -11.66 -15.44 -5.43
C ASP A 138 -12.11 -14.67 -4.18
N LYS A 139 -11.16 -14.12 -3.41
CA LYS A 139 -11.45 -13.48 -2.13
C LYS A 139 -11.82 -12.01 -2.24
N LYS A 140 -11.24 -11.27 -3.19
CA LYS A 140 -11.49 -9.84 -3.36
C LYS A 140 -12.12 -9.54 -4.71
N ILE A 141 -11.39 -9.82 -5.79
CA ILE A 141 -11.63 -9.18 -7.08
C ILE A 141 -12.96 -9.59 -7.72
N LYS A 142 -13.40 -10.84 -7.57
CA LYS A 142 -14.67 -11.30 -8.15
C LYS A 142 -15.90 -10.59 -7.57
N ASN A 143 -15.80 -10.07 -6.34
CA ASN A 143 -16.89 -9.41 -5.63
C ASN A 143 -16.89 -7.89 -5.80
N MET A 144 -15.90 -7.34 -6.51
CA MET A 144 -15.82 -5.92 -6.82
C MET A 144 -16.76 -5.55 -7.96
N ASP A 145 -16.97 -4.25 -8.15
CA ASP A 145 -17.72 -3.74 -9.29
C ASP A 145 -17.16 -4.30 -10.61
N ALA A 146 -18.04 -4.82 -11.47
CA ALA A 146 -17.64 -5.45 -12.72
C ALA A 146 -16.82 -4.53 -13.64
N ARG A 147 -16.98 -3.21 -13.55
CA ARG A 147 -16.16 -2.22 -14.28
C ARG A 147 -14.72 -2.22 -13.77
N VAL A 148 -14.51 -2.39 -12.47
CA VAL A 148 -13.16 -2.50 -11.89
C VAL A 148 -12.51 -3.82 -12.31
N THR A 149 -13.26 -4.91 -12.26
CA THR A 149 -12.73 -6.26 -12.50
C THR A 149 -12.52 -6.56 -13.97
N LEU A 150 -13.48 -6.21 -14.84
CA LEU A 150 -13.46 -6.58 -16.26
C LEU A 150 -12.94 -5.46 -17.15
N ALA A 151 -13.25 -4.20 -16.85
CA ALA A 151 -12.99 -3.06 -17.73
C ALA A 151 -12.31 -1.87 -17.03
N PRO A 152 -11.19 -2.08 -16.32
CA PRO A 152 -10.64 -1.06 -15.42
C PRO A 152 -10.08 0.18 -16.12
N TRP A 153 -9.82 0.12 -17.44
CA TRP A 153 -9.55 1.31 -18.26
C TRP A 153 -10.63 2.39 -18.10
N PHE A 154 -11.84 2.04 -17.67
CA PHE A 154 -12.94 2.97 -17.42
C PHE A 154 -12.60 4.07 -16.39
N TYR A 155 -11.78 3.73 -15.37
CA TYR A 155 -11.30 4.71 -14.38
C TYR A 155 -10.28 5.70 -14.95
N TYR A 156 -9.72 5.39 -16.12
CA TYR A 156 -8.72 6.19 -16.83
C TYR A 156 -9.28 6.84 -18.09
N ARG A 157 -10.61 6.86 -18.27
CA ARG A 157 -11.24 7.49 -19.44
C ARG A 157 -10.94 9.00 -19.54
N ASN A 158 -10.67 9.66 -18.42
CA ASN A 158 -10.19 11.05 -18.39
C ASN A 158 -8.76 11.22 -18.92
N LYS A 159 -8.03 10.12 -19.11
CA LYS A 159 -6.67 10.06 -19.67
C LYS A 159 -6.63 9.67 -21.15
N ILE A 160 -7.75 9.71 -21.87
CA ILE A 160 -7.79 9.39 -23.31
C ILE A 160 -6.82 10.25 -24.13
N SER A 161 -6.67 11.53 -23.79
CA SER A 161 -5.70 12.43 -24.43
C SER A 161 -4.23 12.05 -24.17
N GLU A 162 -3.96 11.17 -23.19
CA GLU A 162 -2.62 10.73 -22.80
C GLU A 162 -2.26 9.34 -23.37
N ILE A 163 -3.14 8.68 -24.13
CA ILE A 163 -2.91 7.31 -24.66
C ILE A 163 -1.56 7.19 -25.37
N GLY A 164 -1.20 8.17 -26.21
CA GLY A 164 0.08 8.16 -26.92
C GLY A 164 1.29 8.17 -25.97
N LYS A 165 1.21 8.93 -24.87
CA LYS A 165 2.25 8.96 -23.82
C LYS A 165 2.32 7.64 -23.09
N THR A 166 1.18 7.07 -22.71
CA THR A 166 1.11 5.78 -22.01
C THR A 166 1.65 4.64 -22.87
N VAL A 167 1.29 4.56 -24.15
CA VAL A 167 1.80 3.56 -25.10
C VAL A 167 3.30 3.71 -25.31
N LYS A 168 3.80 4.95 -25.45
CA LYS A 168 5.24 5.22 -25.58
C LYS A 168 6.00 4.73 -24.35
N LEU A 169 5.52 5.05 -23.14
CA LEU A 169 6.11 4.57 -21.89
C LEU A 169 6.14 3.04 -21.83
N LYS A 170 5.01 2.37 -22.12
CA LYS A 170 4.91 0.90 -22.09
C LYS A 170 5.78 0.19 -23.11
N SER A 171 6.13 0.87 -24.19
CA SER A 171 7.04 0.35 -25.22
C SER A 171 8.51 0.63 -24.91
N GLY A 172 8.78 1.56 -23.98
CA GLY A 172 10.11 2.02 -23.57
C GLY A 172 10.85 1.05 -22.66
N ASN A 173 12.11 1.39 -22.35
CA ASN A 173 12.97 0.59 -21.49
C ASN A 173 12.56 0.70 -20.02
N GLU A 174 12.10 1.87 -19.61
CA GLU A 174 11.65 2.17 -18.25
C GLU A 174 10.56 1.19 -17.80
N TYR A 175 9.59 0.91 -18.69
CA TYR A 175 8.52 -0.04 -18.41
C TYR A 175 8.98 -1.51 -18.38
N LYS A 176 9.92 -1.87 -19.27
CA LYS A 176 10.46 -3.23 -19.38
C LYS A 176 11.38 -3.58 -18.22
N ASN A 177 12.12 -2.60 -17.72
CA ASN A 177 13.10 -2.75 -16.65
C ASN A 177 12.54 -2.43 -15.26
N TYR A 178 11.24 -2.09 -15.15
CA TYR A 178 10.58 -1.76 -13.89
C TYR A 178 11.23 -0.57 -13.16
N GLU A 179 11.68 0.42 -13.93
CA GLU A 179 12.32 1.63 -13.40
C GLU A 179 11.32 2.43 -12.53
N VAL A 180 11.85 3.18 -11.56
CA VAL A 180 11.04 3.95 -10.59
C VAL A 180 10.75 5.36 -11.06
N GLU A 181 11.58 5.89 -11.95
CA GLU A 181 11.58 7.23 -12.49
C GLU A 181 10.23 7.65 -13.08
N PRO A 182 9.46 6.77 -13.78
CA PRO A 182 8.13 7.13 -14.26
C PRO A 182 7.10 7.37 -13.15
N LEU A 183 7.40 7.00 -11.90
CA LEU A 183 6.56 7.29 -10.73
C LEU A 183 6.86 8.66 -10.11
N ASN A 184 7.94 9.33 -10.53
CA ASN A 184 8.33 10.63 -10.01
C ASN A 184 7.47 11.73 -10.66
N ILE A 185 6.69 12.43 -9.84
CA ILE A 185 5.76 13.47 -10.29
C ILE A 185 5.92 14.70 -9.41
N GLY A 186 6.29 15.83 -10.03
CA GLY A 186 6.47 17.09 -9.32
C GLY A 186 7.50 16.97 -8.19
N ALA A 187 7.05 17.19 -6.96
CA ALA A 187 7.83 17.12 -5.73
C ALA A 187 8.05 15.69 -5.20
N GLN A 188 7.45 14.67 -5.82
CA GLN A 188 7.47 13.30 -5.33
C GLN A 188 8.52 12.46 -6.07
N ARG A 189 9.31 11.69 -5.31
CA ARG A 189 10.35 10.79 -5.80
C ARG A 189 10.23 9.43 -5.14
N TYR A 190 10.01 8.39 -5.93
CA TYR A 190 9.95 7.00 -5.46
C TYR A 190 11.35 6.36 -5.52
N THR A 191 11.82 5.83 -4.39
CA THR A 191 13.15 5.18 -4.33
C THR A 191 13.09 3.72 -4.76
N ARG A 192 14.25 3.15 -5.09
CA ARG A 192 14.38 1.75 -5.51
C ARG A 192 13.90 0.77 -4.45
N GLU A 193 14.12 1.07 -3.17
CA GLU A 193 13.67 0.22 -2.06
C GLU A 193 12.26 0.54 -1.56
N GLY A 194 11.65 1.60 -2.10
CA GLY A 194 10.22 1.79 -2.06
C GLY A 194 9.72 2.90 -1.13
N TYR A 195 10.59 3.84 -0.82
CA TYR A 195 10.24 5.05 -0.09
C TYR A 195 9.68 6.11 -1.03
N MET A 196 8.58 6.76 -0.63
CA MET A 196 8.08 7.95 -1.33
C MET A 196 8.62 9.21 -0.67
N TYR A 197 9.75 9.70 -1.17
CA TYR A 197 10.28 10.99 -0.75
C TYR A 197 9.42 12.10 -1.35
N GLN A 198 8.95 13.04 -0.52
CA GLN A 198 8.20 14.21 -0.99
C GLN A 198 8.87 15.50 -0.51
N ASP A 199 9.19 16.39 -1.44
CA ASP A 199 9.67 17.72 -1.08
C ASP A 199 8.56 18.48 -0.33
N LEU A 200 8.95 19.12 0.77
CA LEU A 200 8.06 19.91 1.59
C LEU A 200 8.01 21.35 1.06
N ASP A 201 6.82 21.81 0.69
CA ASP A 201 6.56 23.24 0.54
C ASP A 201 5.99 23.79 1.87
N PRO A 202 6.72 24.67 2.59
CA PRO A 202 6.25 25.26 3.84
C PRO A 202 4.98 26.10 3.70
N LYS A 203 4.64 26.52 2.48
CA LYS A 203 3.45 27.33 2.18
C LYS A 203 2.29 26.50 1.61
N ALA A 204 2.49 25.21 1.39
CA ALA A 204 1.43 24.35 0.87
C ALA A 204 0.27 24.28 1.86
N ASP A 205 -0.94 24.31 1.30
CA ASP A 205 -2.15 23.98 2.03
C ASP A 205 -2.04 22.55 2.57
N LYS A 206 -2.21 22.39 3.89
CA LYS A 206 -2.15 21.11 4.59
C LYS A 206 -3.48 20.34 4.53
N GLY A 207 -4.47 20.91 3.85
CA GLY A 207 -5.81 20.36 3.77
C GLY A 207 -6.59 20.53 5.07
N SER A 208 -7.71 19.82 5.14
CA SER A 208 -8.61 19.90 6.30
C SER A 208 -8.00 19.17 7.51
N PRO A 209 -8.10 19.73 8.73
CA PRO A 209 -7.81 18.99 9.94
C PRO A 209 -8.88 17.92 10.24
N ASP A 210 -10.05 17.96 9.58
CA ASP A 210 -11.11 16.96 9.75
C ASP A 210 -10.75 15.64 9.03
N ILE A 211 -9.98 14.83 9.73
CA ILE A 211 -9.54 13.51 9.26
C ILE A 211 -10.57 12.42 9.52
N ILE A 212 -10.40 11.28 8.84
CA ILE A 212 -11.17 10.08 9.13
C ILE A 212 -10.68 9.46 10.45
N LEU A 213 -11.53 9.47 11.46
CA LEU A 213 -11.21 8.92 12.77
C LEU A 213 -11.55 7.44 12.91
N TRP A 214 -10.79 6.74 13.75
CA TRP A 214 -11.09 5.37 14.14
C TRP A 214 -12.40 5.28 14.91
N ASP A 215 -13.22 4.29 14.56
CA ASP A 215 -14.46 3.99 15.25
C ASP A 215 -14.57 2.50 15.57
N LYS A 216 -14.46 2.17 16.87
CA LYS A 216 -14.54 0.80 17.40
C LYS A 216 -15.77 0.04 16.91
N ASN A 217 -16.91 0.73 16.78
CA ASN A 217 -18.18 0.12 16.42
C ASN A 217 -18.30 -0.12 14.91
N LYS A 218 -17.42 0.47 14.11
CA LYS A 218 -17.35 0.31 12.65
C LYS A 218 -16.20 -0.58 12.19
N ILE A 219 -15.40 -1.15 13.11
CA ILE A 219 -14.30 -2.03 12.72
C ILE A 219 -14.86 -3.20 11.92
N LEU A 220 -14.41 -3.29 10.67
CA LEU A 220 -14.86 -4.27 9.71
C LEU A 220 -14.29 -5.65 10.05
N ASP A 221 -15.13 -6.68 10.00
CA ASP A 221 -14.71 -8.05 10.30
C ASP A 221 -13.67 -8.57 9.30
N VAL A 222 -13.74 -8.11 8.04
CA VAL A 222 -12.76 -8.47 7.01
C VAL A 222 -11.34 -8.00 7.37
N GLU A 223 -11.19 -6.82 7.95
CA GLU A 223 -9.88 -6.31 8.36
C GLU A 223 -9.31 -7.17 9.49
N LYS A 224 -10.11 -7.42 10.54
CA LYS A 224 -9.72 -8.34 11.63
C LYS A 224 -9.36 -9.74 11.12
N GLU A 225 -10.17 -10.29 10.22
CA GLU A 225 -9.95 -11.63 9.64
C GLU A 225 -8.60 -11.70 8.91
N TYR A 226 -8.32 -10.74 8.03
CA TYR A 226 -7.08 -10.76 7.25
C TYR A 226 -5.84 -10.40 8.08
N PHE A 227 -5.97 -9.56 9.11
CA PHE A 227 -4.89 -9.40 10.08
C PHE A 227 -4.56 -10.71 10.78
N LEU A 228 -5.56 -11.44 11.27
CA LEU A 228 -5.33 -12.74 11.92
C LEU A 228 -4.74 -13.78 10.94
N LYS A 229 -5.18 -13.79 9.68
CA LYS A 229 -4.58 -14.62 8.63
C LYS A 229 -3.12 -14.26 8.37
N LEU A 230 -2.77 -12.98 8.33
CA LEU A 230 -1.38 -12.52 8.19
C LEU A 230 -0.53 -13.01 9.36
N VAL A 231 -1.00 -12.82 10.60
CA VAL A 231 -0.32 -13.29 11.81
C VAL A 231 -0.11 -14.81 11.78
N GLU A 232 -1.15 -15.57 11.46
CA GLU A 232 -1.07 -17.03 11.39
C GLU A 232 -0.12 -17.49 10.29
N PHE A 233 -0.17 -16.85 9.12
CA PHE A 233 0.71 -17.12 8.01
C PHE A 233 2.18 -16.90 8.38
N CYS A 234 2.50 -15.77 9.01
CA CYS A 234 3.85 -15.47 9.49
C CYS A 234 4.32 -16.51 10.52
N ARG A 235 3.50 -16.83 11.52
CA ARG A 235 3.83 -17.84 12.55
C ARG A 235 4.10 -19.22 11.96
N LYS A 236 3.22 -19.72 11.08
CA LYS A 236 3.37 -21.02 10.42
C LYS A 236 4.68 -21.14 9.63
N ARG A 237 5.18 -20.00 9.13
CA ARG A 237 6.42 -19.93 8.32
C ARG A 237 7.64 -19.50 9.13
N LYS A 238 7.51 -19.28 10.43
CA LYS A 238 8.57 -18.73 11.30
C LYS A 238 9.10 -17.40 10.74
N ILE A 239 8.18 -16.52 10.38
CA ILE A 239 8.44 -15.13 10.02
C ILE A 239 8.01 -14.29 11.22
N GLU A 240 8.90 -13.44 11.69
CA GLU A 240 8.58 -12.48 12.76
C GLU A 240 7.56 -11.47 12.23
N ILE A 241 6.66 -11.01 13.10
CA ILE A 241 5.75 -9.92 12.78
C ILE A 241 5.84 -8.86 13.86
N ALA A 242 5.98 -7.61 13.45
CA ALA A 242 5.86 -6.44 14.30
C ALA A 242 4.80 -5.51 13.72
N VAL A 243 4.12 -4.76 14.58
CA VAL A 243 3.13 -3.77 14.18
C VAL A 243 3.57 -2.40 14.67
N ILE A 244 3.49 -1.41 13.79
CA ILE A 244 3.80 -0.02 14.13
C ILE A 244 2.64 0.89 13.75
N ILE A 245 2.49 1.99 14.46
CA ILE A 245 1.68 3.14 14.01
C ILE A 245 2.64 4.31 13.86
N THR A 246 2.69 4.89 12.66
CA THR A 246 3.49 6.08 12.39
C THR A 246 2.94 7.29 13.17
N PRO A 247 3.78 8.22 13.65
CA PRO A 247 3.29 9.38 14.37
C PRO A 247 2.57 10.34 13.41
N VAL A 248 1.44 10.89 13.86
CA VAL A 248 0.74 11.99 13.19
C VAL A 248 1.27 13.35 13.70
N PRO A 249 0.94 14.48 13.04
CA PRO A 249 1.23 15.80 13.57
C PRO A 249 0.76 15.97 15.02
N GLN A 250 1.54 16.66 15.84
CA GLN A 250 1.20 16.94 17.24
C GLN A 250 -0.11 17.72 17.34
N GLU A 251 -0.36 18.60 16.39
CA GLU A 251 -1.59 19.37 16.25
C GLU A 251 -2.80 18.45 16.01
N THR A 252 -2.69 17.46 15.11
CA THR A 252 -3.72 16.42 14.88
C THR A 252 -3.93 15.58 16.13
N LEU A 253 -2.84 15.09 16.75
CA LEU A 253 -2.89 14.27 17.95
C LEU A 253 -3.57 15.02 19.10
N ASN A 254 -3.31 16.32 19.25
CA ASN A 254 -3.94 17.15 20.27
C ASN A 254 -5.44 17.34 20.00
N LEU A 255 -5.81 17.61 18.74
CA LEU A 255 -7.20 17.82 18.34
C LEU A 255 -8.07 16.58 18.61
N TYR A 256 -7.53 15.38 18.38
CA TYR A 256 -8.26 14.12 18.50
C TYR A 256 -7.70 13.17 19.56
N MET A 257 -7.02 13.69 20.58
CA MET A 257 -6.28 12.93 21.60
C MET A 257 -7.07 11.76 22.20
N GLN A 258 -8.36 11.98 22.48
CA GLN A 258 -9.21 10.94 23.05
C GLN A 258 -9.51 9.79 22.07
N ASN A 259 -9.63 10.09 20.77
CA ASN A 259 -9.81 9.07 19.74
C ASN A 259 -8.54 8.22 19.60
N PHE A 260 -7.38 8.87 19.44
CA PHE A 260 -6.08 8.20 19.34
C PHE A 260 -5.77 7.34 20.57
N LYS A 261 -6.05 7.82 21.79
CA LYS A 261 -5.89 7.02 23.02
C LYS A 261 -6.76 5.77 23.03
N LYS A 262 -8.02 5.87 22.59
CA LYS A 262 -8.93 4.71 22.54
C LYS A 262 -8.47 3.70 21.49
N ALA A 263 -8.02 4.16 20.32
CA ALA A 263 -7.43 3.30 19.30
C ALA A 263 -6.18 2.60 19.83
N HIS A 264 -5.24 3.36 20.42
CA HIS A 264 -4.02 2.83 21.03
C HIS A 264 -4.31 1.70 22.02
N ILE A 265 -5.20 1.93 22.98
CA ILE A 265 -5.57 0.91 23.98
C ILE A 265 -6.11 -0.35 23.30
N TYR A 266 -7.04 -0.19 22.35
CA TYR A 266 -7.63 -1.31 21.62
C TYR A 266 -6.58 -2.17 20.89
N TYR A 267 -5.70 -1.53 20.13
CA TYR A 267 -4.68 -2.24 19.37
C TYR A 267 -3.60 -2.81 20.28
N LYS A 268 -3.18 -2.10 21.33
CA LYS A 268 -2.24 -2.59 22.34
C LYS A 268 -2.74 -3.87 22.98
N GLU A 269 -3.97 -3.90 23.49
CA GLU A 269 -4.59 -5.10 24.08
C GLU A 269 -4.65 -6.26 23.09
N MET A 270 -5.00 -5.97 21.83
CA MET A 270 -5.05 -7.00 20.78
C MET A 270 -3.65 -7.57 20.48
N MET A 271 -2.62 -6.73 20.34
CA MET A 271 -1.26 -7.17 20.06
C MET A 271 -0.63 -7.91 21.25
N GLU A 272 -0.89 -7.48 22.49
CA GLU A 272 -0.49 -8.18 23.72
C GLU A 272 -1.07 -9.60 23.77
N ARG A 273 -2.39 -9.75 23.51
CA ARG A 273 -3.05 -11.05 23.44
C ARG A 273 -2.46 -11.94 22.34
N LEU A 274 -2.07 -11.34 21.22
CA LEU A 274 -1.40 -12.04 20.13
C LEU A 274 0.11 -12.19 20.34
N ARG A 275 0.70 -11.65 21.41
CA ARG A 275 2.16 -11.65 21.66
C ARG A 275 2.93 -11.11 20.45
N ILE A 276 2.47 -9.99 19.89
CA ILE A 276 3.10 -9.30 18.77
C ILE A 276 3.71 -7.99 19.28
N PRO A 277 4.98 -7.68 18.98
CA PRO A 277 5.56 -6.37 19.24
C PRO A 277 4.73 -5.26 18.60
N PHE A 278 4.38 -4.24 19.39
CA PHE A 278 3.55 -3.12 18.98
C PHE A 278 4.19 -1.80 19.38
N TYR A 279 4.44 -0.92 18.41
CA TYR A 279 5.05 0.38 18.61
C TYR A 279 4.16 1.48 18.06
N ASP A 280 3.45 2.18 18.94
CA ASP A 280 2.64 3.33 18.57
C ASP A 280 3.42 4.61 18.77
N PHE A 281 3.97 5.15 17.69
CA PHE A 281 4.83 6.33 17.74
C PHE A 281 4.08 7.64 17.99
N ASN A 282 2.74 7.61 18.07
CA ASN A 282 1.99 8.73 18.64
C ASN A 282 2.28 8.88 20.13
N PHE A 283 2.51 7.78 20.84
CA PHE A 283 2.69 7.75 22.30
C PHE A 283 4.10 7.36 22.75
N ILE A 284 4.97 6.94 21.83
CA ILE A 284 6.41 6.78 22.09
C ILE A 284 7.10 8.13 21.86
N GLU A 285 7.92 8.53 22.84
CA GLU A 285 8.78 9.70 22.72
C GLU A 285 9.97 9.39 21.83
N LEU A 286 10.20 10.25 20.85
CA LEU A 286 11.33 10.17 19.92
C LEU A 286 12.21 11.39 20.14
N ASP A 287 13.35 11.20 20.79
CA ASP A 287 14.25 12.30 21.14
C ASP A 287 14.68 13.10 19.89
N GLY A 288 14.50 14.42 19.95
CA GLY A 288 14.79 15.35 18.87
C GLY A 288 13.86 15.28 17.64
N PHE A 289 12.79 14.48 17.66
CA PHE A 289 11.88 14.34 16.52
C PHE A 289 10.81 15.44 16.48
N ASN A 290 10.73 16.17 15.37
CA ASN A 290 9.80 17.29 15.23
C ASN A 290 8.43 16.83 14.71
N LYS A 291 7.46 16.69 15.62
CA LYS A 291 6.07 16.30 15.29
C LYS A 291 5.18 17.47 14.81
N SER A 292 5.69 18.68 14.57
CA SER A 292 4.83 19.78 14.10
C SER A 292 4.27 19.50 12.70
N ILE A 293 3.01 19.87 12.45
CA ILE A 293 2.32 19.84 11.15
C ILE A 293 3.16 20.46 10.02
N GLN A 294 4.06 21.40 10.34
CA GLN A 294 4.96 22.00 9.37
C GLN A 294 5.93 21.01 8.72
N LYS A 295 6.23 19.88 9.38
CA LYS A 295 7.08 18.80 8.86
C LYS A 295 6.31 17.70 8.12
N TYR A 296 4.98 17.75 8.16
CA TYR A 296 4.08 16.85 7.45
C TYR A 296 3.50 17.52 6.19
N LEU A 297 2.96 16.72 5.30
CA LEU A 297 2.28 17.17 4.09
C LEU A 297 0.82 17.52 4.38
N ASP A 298 0.21 16.84 5.35
CA ASP A 298 -1.19 17.02 5.74
C ASP A 298 -1.43 16.67 7.22
N TYR A 299 -2.68 16.85 7.65
CA TYR A 299 -3.15 16.49 9.00
C TYR A 299 -3.34 14.99 9.21
N GLU A 300 -3.40 14.17 8.16
CA GLU A 300 -3.62 12.71 8.28
C GLU A 300 -2.37 11.99 8.79
N GLY A 301 -1.17 12.44 8.38
CA GLY A 301 0.08 11.86 8.86
C GLY A 301 1.15 11.65 7.80
N HIS A 302 0.96 12.11 6.56
CA HIS A 302 1.96 11.92 5.51
C HIS A 302 3.20 12.76 5.81
N MET A 303 4.33 12.10 6.08
CA MET A 303 5.58 12.78 6.37
C MET A 303 6.18 13.42 5.12
N SER A 304 6.87 14.55 5.29
CA SER A 304 7.81 15.01 4.28
C SER A 304 8.98 14.04 4.12
N GLY A 305 9.67 14.12 2.98
CA GLY A 305 10.82 13.27 2.70
C GLY A 305 11.93 13.38 3.76
N GLU A 306 12.15 14.57 4.32
CA GLU A 306 13.10 14.78 5.42
C GLU A 306 12.61 14.16 6.73
N LEU A 307 11.35 14.41 7.11
CA LEU A 307 10.79 13.87 8.35
C LEU A 307 10.73 12.33 8.33
N GLY A 308 10.35 11.72 7.20
CA GLY A 308 10.36 10.26 7.06
C GLY A 308 11.77 9.67 7.16
N ASN A 309 12.80 10.38 6.68
CA ASN A 309 14.19 9.96 6.88
C ASN A 309 14.60 10.02 8.36
N GLU A 310 14.22 11.08 9.08
CA GLU A 310 14.45 11.20 10.53
C GLU A 310 13.73 10.10 11.30
N PHE A 311 12.45 9.85 10.98
CA PHE A 311 11.64 8.80 11.58
C PHE A 311 12.25 7.43 11.32
N SER A 312 12.71 7.16 10.09
CA SER A 312 13.33 5.88 9.72
C SER A 312 14.58 5.56 10.54
N LYS A 313 15.39 6.57 10.85
CA LYS A 313 16.55 6.40 11.72
C LYS A 313 16.11 5.97 13.12
N LYS A 314 15.09 6.63 13.69
CA LYS A 314 14.53 6.28 15.00
C LYS A 314 13.87 4.91 14.99
N LEU A 315 13.07 4.60 13.98
CA LEU A 315 12.40 3.32 13.81
C LEU A 315 13.41 2.16 13.81
N GLY A 316 14.55 2.33 13.14
CA GLY A 316 15.63 1.34 13.11
C GLY A 316 16.19 0.99 14.50
N GLU A 317 16.08 1.86 15.51
CA GLU A 317 16.53 1.58 16.88
C GLU A 317 15.57 0.62 17.62
N PHE A 318 14.34 0.47 17.15
CA PHE A 318 13.32 -0.42 17.71
C PHE A 318 13.23 -1.78 16.99
N LEU A 319 13.87 -1.91 15.82
CA LEU A 319 13.77 -3.05 14.91
C LEU A 319 15.04 -3.89 14.92
#